data_AF-A0A5N5SUB3-F1
#
_entry.id   AF-A0A5N5SUB3-F1
#
_cell.length_a   1.000
_cell.length_b   1.000
_cell.length_c   1.000
_cell.angle_alpha   90.00
_cell.angle_beta   90.00
_cell.angle_gamma   90.00
#
_symmetry.space_group_name_H-M   'P 1'
#
loop_
_entity.id
_entity.type
_entity.pdbx_description
1 polymer ?
#
loop_
_entity_poly.entity_id
_entity_poly.type
_entity_poly.pdbx_seq_one_letter_code
_entity_poly.pdbx_strand_id
1 'polypeptide(L)'
;HYNHTSRHRTNATNIQHHTDVRPGPFSRERRNLIYKSLRERVRDSLPAVIIGSILIICGAALLFWNEGEAVNTARTLDEGYNSVIHVTTADFVDPNNDEKLVHVWGSLSVVTPLQDSFYGIKVKAVSLKRRVQTYQWVEEESSYSSSENNFDSPSDSSYSYSQKWKDKLVDSSSFYIPFGHENPK
;
A
#
# COMPACT_ATOMS: atom_id res chain seq x y z
N HIS A 1 -45.79 -31.45 92.41
CA HIS A 1 -45.88 -32.93 92.47
C HIS A 1 -45.41 -33.51 91.15
N TYR A 2 -44.95 -34.76 91.14
CA TYR A 2 -44.40 -35.51 90.00
C TYR A 2 -43.09 -35.03 89.35
N ASN A 3 -42.01 -35.71 89.76
CA ASN A 3 -40.85 -35.99 88.92
C ASN A 3 -41.26 -37.00 87.82
N HIS A 4 -40.61 -36.98 86.65
CA HIS A 4 -39.63 -38.03 86.37
C HIS A 4 -38.63 -37.68 85.26
N THR A 5 -37.41 -38.14 85.46
CA THR A 5 -36.30 -38.14 84.52
C THR A 5 -36.36 -39.32 83.56
N SER A 6 -35.90 -39.10 82.32
CA SER A 6 -35.28 -40.13 81.49
C SER A 6 -34.13 -39.50 80.69
N ARG A 7 -32.91 -40.00 80.90
CA ARG A 7 -31.69 -39.58 80.19
C ARG A 7 -31.54 -40.40 78.92
N HIS A 8 -30.99 -39.79 77.86
CA HIS A 8 -30.05 -40.53 77.00
C HIS A 8 -28.81 -39.69 76.63
N ARG A 9 -27.65 -40.30 76.87
CA ARG A 9 -26.29 -40.00 76.36
C ARG A 9 -26.35 -40.13 74.81
N THR A 10 -25.66 -39.39 73.93
CA THR A 10 -24.22 -39.09 73.70
C THR A 10 -24.18 -38.11 72.50
N ASN A 11 -23.13 -37.34 72.15
CA ASN A 11 -21.77 -37.12 72.69
C ASN A 11 -21.31 -35.70 72.27
N ALA A 12 -20.11 -35.27 72.67
CA ALA A 12 -19.48 -34.05 72.14
C ALA A 12 -18.79 -34.30 70.79
N THR A 13 -18.89 -33.35 69.86
CA THR A 13 -18.08 -33.30 68.63
C THR A 13 -17.42 -31.94 68.47
N ASN A 14 -16.12 -31.99 68.20
CA ASN A 14 -15.21 -30.86 68.06
C ASN A 14 -15.48 -30.13 66.73
N ILE A 15 -15.77 -28.82 66.77
CA ILE A 15 -15.97 -28.01 65.55
C ILE A 15 -14.64 -27.37 65.16
N GLN A 16 -13.90 -28.06 64.28
CA GLN A 16 -12.85 -27.42 63.49
C GLN A 16 -13.47 -26.74 62.27
N HIS A 17 -13.21 -25.45 62.09
CA HIS A 17 -13.63 -24.73 60.89
C HIS A 17 -12.83 -25.22 59.68
N HIS A 18 -13.47 -26.02 58.82
CA HIS A 18 -12.99 -26.33 57.47
C HIS A 18 -13.88 -25.63 56.45
N THR A 19 -13.32 -24.68 55.70
CA THR A 19 -14.03 -23.95 54.65
C THR A 19 -14.19 -24.83 53.41
N ASP A 20 -15.36 -25.45 53.26
CA ASP A 20 -15.75 -26.25 52.09
C ASP A 20 -15.97 -25.37 50.85
N VAL A 21 -14.92 -25.14 50.06
CA VAL A 21 -14.99 -24.45 48.76
C VAL A 21 -15.55 -25.40 47.72
N ARG A 22 -16.88 -25.44 47.60
CA ARG A 22 -17.56 -26.26 46.59
C ARG A 22 -17.19 -25.77 45.17
N PRO A 23 -16.70 -26.66 44.28
CA PRO A 23 -16.43 -26.28 42.90
C PRO A 23 -17.73 -26.02 42.15
N GLY A 24 -17.91 -24.78 41.67
CA GLY A 24 -19.10 -24.39 40.92
C GLY A 24 -19.26 -25.11 39.57
N PRO A 25 -20.48 -25.14 39.00
CA PRO A 25 -20.81 -25.92 37.79
C PRO A 25 -19.99 -25.51 36.56
N PHE A 26 -19.55 -24.25 36.48
CA PHE A 26 -18.73 -23.69 35.40
C PHE A 26 -17.32 -24.29 35.26
N SER A 27 -16.89 -25.13 36.21
CA SER A 27 -15.60 -25.82 36.16
C SER A 27 -15.51 -26.89 35.06
N ARG A 28 -16.64 -27.33 34.48
CA ARG A 28 -16.66 -28.35 33.42
C ARG A 28 -16.49 -27.77 32.01
N GLU A 29 -17.10 -26.62 31.70
CA GLU A 29 -17.10 -26.04 30.35
C GLU A 29 -15.76 -25.39 29.96
N ARG A 30 -15.07 -24.74 30.91
CA ARG A 30 -13.75 -24.10 30.63
C ARG A 30 -12.66 -25.06 30.13
N ARG A 31 -12.84 -26.38 30.26
CA ARG A 31 -11.85 -27.37 29.84
C ARG A 31 -11.86 -27.66 28.33
N ASN A 32 -12.93 -27.29 27.62
CA ASN A 32 -13.06 -27.55 26.18
C ASN A 32 -12.45 -26.44 25.30
N LEU A 33 -12.09 -25.29 25.86
CA LEU A 33 -11.56 -24.13 25.10
C LEU A 33 -10.04 -24.13 24.91
N ILE A 34 -9.30 -25.05 25.55
CA ILE A 34 -7.83 -24.96 25.64
C ILE A 34 -7.09 -26.04 24.82
N TYR A 35 -7.77 -27.11 24.41
CA TYR A 35 -7.14 -28.26 23.71
C TYR A 35 -7.50 -28.39 22.23
N LYS A 36 -7.45 -27.29 21.48
CA LYS A 36 -7.13 -27.41 20.03
C LYS A 36 -5.66 -27.82 19.97
N SER A 37 -5.42 -29.11 19.72
CA SER A 37 -4.12 -29.75 19.85
C SER A 37 -3.07 -29.07 18.96
N LEU A 38 -1.79 -29.15 19.32
CA LEU A 38 -0.70 -28.61 18.49
C LEU A 38 -0.78 -29.14 17.04
N ARG A 39 -1.21 -30.39 16.87
CA ARG A 39 -1.43 -31.05 15.58
C ARG A 39 -2.56 -30.43 14.77
N GLU A 40 -3.66 -30.02 15.41
CA GLU A 40 -4.76 -29.31 14.73
C GLU A 40 -4.37 -27.89 14.36
N ARG A 41 -3.63 -27.17 15.22
CA ARG A 41 -3.11 -25.83 14.90
C ARG A 41 -2.15 -25.87 13.70
N VAL A 42 -1.26 -26.87 13.65
CA VAL A 42 -0.39 -27.10 12.49
C VAL A 42 -1.21 -27.44 11.24
N ARG A 43 -2.19 -28.35 11.35
CA ARG A 43 -3.06 -28.73 10.21
C ARG A 43 -3.83 -27.53 9.64
N ASP A 44 -4.36 -26.67 10.50
CA ASP A 44 -5.10 -25.47 10.09
C ASP A 44 -4.19 -24.40 9.48
N SER A 45 -2.88 -24.41 9.78
CA SER A 45 -1.88 -23.51 9.17
C SER A 45 -1.33 -23.97 7.82
N LEU A 46 -1.43 -25.25 7.46
CA LEU A 46 -0.96 -25.79 6.17
C LEU A 46 -1.45 -25.01 4.94
N PRO A 47 -2.76 -24.66 4.79
CA PRO A 47 -3.20 -23.88 3.63
C PRO A 47 -2.55 -22.49 3.58
N ALA A 48 -2.31 -21.84 4.72
CA ALA A 48 -1.64 -20.54 4.76
C ALA A 48 -0.17 -20.62 4.31
N VAL A 49 0.54 -21.71 4.65
CA VAL A 49 1.92 -21.95 4.19
C VAL A 49 1.97 -22.21 2.68
N ILE A 50 1.00 -22.94 2.13
CA ILE A 50 0.89 -23.19 0.68
C ILE A 50 0.62 -21.88 -0.08
N ILE A 51 -0.36 -21.09 0.38
CA ILE A 51 -0.68 -19.78 -0.22
C ILE A 51 0.49 -18.81 -0.11
N GLY A 52 1.17 -18.75 1.04
CA GLY A 52 2.37 -17.93 1.23
C GLY A 52 3.51 -18.33 0.29
N SER A 53 3.73 -19.63 0.10
CA SER A 53 4.73 -20.15 -0.85
C SER A 53 4.40 -19.76 -2.30
N ILE A 54 3.13 -19.85 -2.70
CA ILE A 54 2.66 -19.43 -4.03
C ILE A 54 2.88 -17.91 -4.22
N LEU A 55 2.51 -17.09 -3.23
CA LEU A 55 2.71 -15.63 -3.31
C LEU A 55 4.18 -15.25 -3.42
N ILE A 56 5.10 -15.95 -2.72
CA ILE A 56 6.55 -15.74 -2.85
C ILE A 56 7.03 -16.08 -4.27
N ILE A 57 6.60 -17.21 -4.83
CA ILE A 57 6.98 -17.63 -6.20
C ILE A 57 6.41 -16.66 -7.23
N CYS A 58 5.14 -16.25 -7.12
CA CYS A 58 4.53 -15.27 -8.02
C CYS A 58 5.18 -13.89 -7.90
N GLY A 59 5.50 -13.44 -6.68
CA GLY A 59 6.21 -12.19 -6.43
C GLY A 59 7.61 -12.19 -7.04
N ALA A 60 8.37 -13.28 -6.84
CA ALA A 60 9.67 -13.46 -7.48
C ALA A 60 9.55 -13.48 -9.02
N ALA A 61 8.56 -14.20 -9.58
CA ALA A 61 8.34 -14.24 -11.03
C ALA A 61 7.95 -12.86 -11.61
N LEU A 62 7.14 -12.07 -10.90
CA LEU A 62 6.80 -10.70 -11.30
C LEU A 62 8.02 -9.76 -11.21
N LEU A 63 8.85 -9.89 -10.18
CA LEU A 63 10.11 -9.17 -10.08
C LEU A 63 11.06 -9.55 -11.22
N PHE A 64 11.24 -10.84 -11.50
CA PHE A 64 12.04 -11.31 -12.64
C PHE A 64 11.47 -10.94 -14.01
N TRP A 65 10.15 -10.74 -14.14
CA TRP A 65 9.54 -10.24 -15.38
C TRP A 65 9.81 -8.74 -15.56
N ASN A 66 9.64 -7.95 -14.50
CA ASN A 66 9.90 -6.51 -14.48
C ASN A 66 11.41 -6.19 -14.64
N GLU A 67 12.27 -6.91 -13.91
CA GLU A 67 13.72 -6.81 -14.04
C GLU A 67 14.23 -7.48 -15.33
N GLY A 68 13.53 -8.48 -15.86
CA GLY A 68 13.88 -9.15 -17.12
C GLY A 68 13.82 -8.21 -18.32
N GLU A 69 12.85 -7.29 -18.32
CA GLU A 69 12.75 -6.21 -19.32
C GLU A 69 13.96 -5.25 -19.22
N ALA A 70 14.48 -4.98 -18.01
CA ALA A 70 15.68 -4.16 -17.79
C ALA A 70 17.00 -4.90 -18.08
N VAL A 71 17.11 -6.18 -17.70
CA VAL A 71 18.34 -6.99 -17.81
C VAL A 71 18.61 -7.42 -19.25
N ASN A 72 17.57 -7.67 -20.05
CA ASN A 72 17.76 -7.98 -21.47
C ASN A 72 18.22 -6.77 -22.29
N THR A 73 18.02 -5.54 -21.80
CA THR A 73 18.63 -4.33 -22.37
C THR A 73 20.08 -4.12 -21.90
N ALA A 74 20.40 -4.48 -20.65
CA ALA A 74 21.75 -4.28 -20.09
C ALA A 74 22.83 -5.16 -20.78
N ARG A 75 22.52 -6.42 -21.11
CA ARG A 75 23.50 -7.34 -21.70
C ARG A 75 23.91 -6.98 -23.14
N THR A 76 23.00 -6.43 -23.94
CA THR A 76 23.32 -6.00 -25.32
C THR A 76 24.17 -4.72 -25.36
N LEU A 77 24.20 -3.94 -24.28
CA LEU A 77 25.07 -2.76 -24.18
C LEU A 77 26.54 -3.12 -23.91
N ASP A 78 26.83 -4.21 -23.18
CA ASP A 78 28.20 -4.55 -22.76
C ASP A 78 29.05 -5.16 -23.90
N GLU A 79 28.42 -5.98 -24.76
CA GLU A 79 29.04 -6.45 -26.01
C GLU A 79 29.22 -5.31 -27.04
N GLY A 80 28.33 -4.31 -27.01
CA GLY A 80 28.48 -3.09 -27.81
C GLY A 80 29.62 -2.17 -27.33
N TYR A 81 29.81 -2.02 -26.02
CA TYR A 81 30.78 -1.08 -25.43
C TYR A 81 32.24 -1.42 -25.74
N ASN A 82 32.59 -2.71 -25.85
CA ASN A 82 33.98 -3.15 -26.04
C ASN A 82 34.53 -3.02 -27.48
N SER A 83 33.72 -2.56 -28.45
CA SER A 83 34.17 -2.31 -29.84
C SER A 83 33.99 -0.86 -30.32
N VAL A 84 33.55 0.04 -29.43
CA VAL A 84 33.31 1.44 -29.78
C VAL A 84 34.63 2.18 -30.00
N ILE A 85 34.92 2.50 -31.26
CA ILE A 85 35.90 3.53 -31.59
C ILE A 85 35.25 4.88 -31.33
N HIS A 86 35.76 5.60 -30.33
CA HIS A 86 35.42 6.99 -30.08
C HIS A 86 36.02 7.86 -31.18
N VAL A 87 35.22 8.20 -32.19
CA VAL A 87 35.64 9.15 -33.23
C VAL A 87 35.57 10.58 -32.66
N THR A 88 36.66 11.33 -32.84
CA THR A 88 36.85 12.67 -32.27
C THR A 88 35.90 13.72 -32.86
N THR A 89 35.45 13.54 -34.09
CA THR A 89 34.59 14.50 -34.81
C THR A 89 33.73 13.82 -35.87
N ALA A 90 32.47 14.22 -35.98
CA ALA A 90 31.51 13.71 -36.97
C ALA A 90 31.74 14.24 -38.40
N ASP A 91 32.67 15.18 -38.57
CA ASP A 91 32.73 16.10 -39.72
C ASP A 91 33.26 15.44 -41.01
N PHE A 92 33.89 14.26 -40.91
CA PHE A 92 34.43 13.53 -42.05
C PHE A 92 34.34 12.01 -41.83
N VAL A 93 34.05 11.27 -42.91
CA VAL A 93 34.02 9.79 -42.90
C VAL A 93 35.43 9.28 -43.18
N ASP A 94 36.10 8.79 -42.13
CA ASP A 94 37.42 8.15 -42.25
C ASP A 94 37.29 6.71 -42.76
N PRO A 95 37.79 6.38 -43.97
CA PRO A 95 37.72 5.02 -44.54
C PRO A 95 38.41 3.95 -43.69
N ASN A 96 39.30 4.33 -42.76
CA ASN A 96 39.91 3.38 -41.83
C ASN A 96 38.91 2.81 -40.81
N ASN A 97 37.68 3.33 -40.76
CA ASN A 97 36.60 2.84 -39.89
C ASN A 97 35.50 2.06 -40.63
N ASP A 98 35.70 1.74 -41.91
CA ASP A 98 34.79 0.85 -42.65
C ASP A 98 34.63 -0.50 -41.93
N GLU A 99 33.39 -1.02 -41.94
CA GLU A 99 32.94 -2.24 -41.24
C GLU A 99 33.03 -2.24 -39.69
N LYS A 100 33.36 -1.10 -39.05
CA LYS A 100 33.48 -0.99 -37.58
C LYS A 100 32.29 -0.28 -36.93
N LEU A 101 32.00 -0.64 -35.68
CA LEU A 101 31.03 0.09 -34.85
C LEU A 101 31.64 1.42 -34.37
N VAL A 102 31.13 2.53 -34.91
CA VAL A 102 31.58 3.88 -34.56
C VAL A 102 30.54 4.58 -33.69
N HIS A 103 30.98 5.15 -32.57
CA HIS A 103 30.16 6.05 -31.75
C HIS A 103 30.49 7.51 -32.08
N VAL A 104 29.47 8.26 -32.49
CA VAL A 104 29.57 9.67 -32.87
C VAL A 104 28.86 10.53 -31.83
N TRP A 105 29.50 11.63 -31.42
CA TRP A 105 28.94 12.64 -30.53
C TRP A 105 29.28 14.04 -31.07
N GLY A 106 28.53 15.06 -30.68
CA GLY A 106 28.75 16.41 -31.18
C GLY A 106 27.93 17.48 -30.46
N SER A 107 28.33 18.74 -30.64
CA SER A 107 27.67 19.89 -30.04
C SER A 107 26.37 20.23 -30.76
N LEU A 108 25.24 20.13 -30.04
CA LEU A 108 23.91 20.39 -30.60
C LEU A 108 23.64 21.89 -30.75
N SER A 109 23.84 22.42 -31.95
CA SER A 109 23.58 23.83 -32.27
C SER A 109 22.15 24.07 -32.74
N VAL A 110 21.35 24.72 -31.90
CA VAL A 110 19.99 25.17 -32.25
C VAL A 110 20.08 26.49 -33.01
N VAL A 111 19.90 26.48 -34.33
CA VAL A 111 20.02 27.67 -35.18
C VAL A 111 18.79 28.59 -35.05
N THR A 112 17.58 28.02 -35.09
CA THR A 112 16.31 28.74 -34.97
C THR A 112 15.72 28.57 -33.57
N PRO A 113 15.33 29.67 -32.88
CA PRO A 113 14.67 29.56 -31.58
C PRO A 113 13.25 29.01 -31.73
N LEU A 114 12.85 28.13 -30.81
CA LEU A 114 11.47 27.68 -30.69
C LEU A 114 10.59 28.83 -30.16
N GLN A 115 9.39 28.97 -30.71
CA GLN A 115 8.42 30.00 -30.33
C GLN A 115 7.10 29.36 -29.88
N ASP A 116 6.62 29.76 -28.70
CA ASP A 116 5.20 29.60 -28.34
C ASP A 116 4.41 30.76 -28.97
N SER A 117 3.51 30.45 -29.90
CA SER A 117 2.70 31.45 -30.62
C SER A 117 1.57 32.06 -29.78
N PHE A 118 1.17 31.43 -28.68
CA PHE A 118 0.10 31.88 -27.80
C PHE A 118 0.61 32.88 -26.75
N TYR A 119 1.80 32.62 -26.20
CA TYR A 119 2.41 33.47 -25.16
C TYR A 119 3.55 34.37 -25.69
N GLY A 120 3.94 34.24 -26.96
CA GLY A 120 5.02 35.04 -27.57
C GLY A 120 6.43 34.69 -27.08
N ILE A 121 6.56 33.63 -26.27
CA ILE A 121 7.83 33.18 -25.68
C ILE A 121 8.74 32.62 -26.78
N LYS A 122 10.00 33.07 -26.82
CA LYS A 122 11.04 32.58 -27.74
C LYS A 122 12.23 32.05 -26.96
N VAL A 123 12.63 30.80 -27.20
CA VAL A 123 13.74 30.15 -26.50
C VAL A 123 14.65 29.42 -27.48
N LYS A 124 15.96 29.63 -27.36
CA LYS A 124 16.98 28.86 -28.09
C LYS A 124 17.18 27.50 -27.41
N ALA A 125 16.26 26.57 -27.64
CA ALA A 125 16.25 25.22 -27.04
C ALA A 125 15.86 24.16 -28.07
N VAL A 126 16.24 22.91 -27.80
CA VAL A 126 15.98 21.74 -28.64
C VAL A 126 14.51 21.30 -28.56
N SER A 127 13.89 21.50 -27.40
CA SER A 127 12.50 21.17 -27.12
C SER A 127 11.90 22.19 -26.16
N LEU A 128 10.63 22.53 -26.37
CA LEU A 128 9.86 23.46 -25.54
C LEU A 128 8.59 22.73 -25.08
N LYS A 129 8.53 22.35 -23.80
CA LYS A 129 7.36 21.69 -23.19
C LYS A 129 6.56 22.70 -22.38
N ARG A 130 5.34 22.99 -22.82
CA ARG A 130 4.39 23.81 -22.06
C ARG A 130 3.66 22.96 -21.01
N ARG A 131 3.52 23.50 -19.79
CA ARG A 131 2.63 23.00 -18.75
C ARG A 131 1.75 24.16 -18.29
N VAL A 132 0.44 23.97 -18.33
CA VAL A 132 -0.55 24.95 -17.87
C VAL A 132 -1.29 24.32 -16.70
N GLN A 133 -1.58 25.13 -15.69
CA GLN A 133 -2.36 24.73 -14.52
C GLN A 133 -3.48 25.74 -14.28
N THR A 134 -4.63 25.25 -13.84
CA THR A 134 -5.76 26.08 -13.45
C THR A 134 -5.81 26.14 -11.93
N TYR A 135 -5.94 27.35 -11.38
CA TYR A 135 -6.25 27.54 -9.97
C TYR A 135 -7.76 27.44 -9.79
N GLN A 136 -8.23 26.37 -9.14
CA GLN A 136 -9.63 25.99 -9.13
C GLN A 136 -9.99 25.30 -7.81
N TRP A 137 -11.28 25.25 -7.50
CA TRP A 137 -11.80 24.53 -6.35
C TRP A 137 -11.59 23.02 -6.47
N VAL A 138 -11.32 22.40 -5.33
CA VAL A 138 -11.18 20.97 -5.14
C VAL A 138 -11.95 20.61 -3.87
N GLU A 139 -12.87 19.65 -4.00
CA GLU A 139 -13.51 18.99 -2.88
C GLU A 139 -12.65 17.82 -2.39
N GLU A 140 -12.49 17.70 -1.08
CA GLU A 140 -11.79 16.59 -0.42
C GLU A 140 -12.72 15.99 0.65
N GLU A 141 -13.17 14.75 0.38
CA GLU A 141 -13.98 13.94 1.29
C GLU A 141 -13.11 13.31 2.38
N SER A 142 -13.58 13.39 3.62
CA SER A 142 -13.01 12.74 4.79
C SER A 142 -14.08 11.87 5.46
N SER A 143 -13.92 10.54 5.39
CA SER A 143 -14.81 9.59 6.04
C SER A 143 -14.30 9.24 7.44
N TYR A 144 -15.16 9.38 8.45
CA TYR A 144 -14.86 8.97 9.82
C TYR A 144 -15.49 7.61 10.12
N SER A 145 -14.71 6.54 10.05
CA SER A 145 -15.16 5.21 10.51
C SER A 145 -15.01 5.10 12.04
N SER A 146 -16.07 5.41 12.79
CA SER A 146 -16.11 5.12 14.23
C SER A 146 -16.01 3.61 14.47
N SER A 147 -14.95 3.17 15.15
CA SER A 147 -14.64 1.75 15.38
C SER A 147 -15.44 1.12 16.53
N GLU A 148 -16.67 1.59 16.77
CA GLU A 148 -17.59 0.94 17.71
C GLU A 148 -18.45 -0.07 16.94
N ASN A 149 -18.48 -1.31 17.44
CA ASN A 149 -18.99 -2.48 16.75
C ASN A 149 -20.52 -2.53 16.69
N ASN A 150 -21.15 -1.54 16.06
CA ASN A 150 -22.55 -1.56 15.67
C ASN A 150 -22.66 -1.65 14.14
N PHE A 151 -23.35 -2.69 13.66
CA PHE A 151 -23.54 -3.02 12.25
C PHE A 151 -24.44 -2.01 11.48
N ASP A 152 -24.92 -0.97 12.16
CA ASP A 152 -26.02 -0.09 11.72
C ASP A 152 -25.68 1.42 11.90
N SER A 153 -24.42 1.76 12.17
CA SER A 153 -23.98 3.15 12.28
C SER A 153 -23.87 3.81 10.90
N PRO A 154 -24.53 4.96 10.65
CA PRO A 154 -24.36 5.69 9.39
C PRO A 154 -22.91 6.20 9.25
N SER A 155 -22.39 6.16 8.03
CA SER A 155 -21.07 6.71 7.71
C SER A 155 -21.14 8.22 7.54
N ASP A 156 -20.66 8.96 8.55
CA ASP A 156 -20.53 10.41 8.46
C ASP A 156 -19.33 10.79 7.57
N SER A 157 -19.60 11.06 6.29
CA SER A 157 -18.66 11.72 5.37
C SER A 157 -18.69 13.24 5.58
N SER A 158 -17.51 13.85 5.70
CA SER A 158 -17.31 15.29 5.77
C SER A 158 -16.63 15.79 4.50
N TYR A 159 -17.12 16.88 3.91
CA TYR A 159 -16.57 17.48 2.69
C TYR A 159 -15.87 18.80 3.00
N SER A 160 -14.65 18.96 2.49
CA SER A 160 -13.87 20.20 2.63
C SER A 160 -13.50 20.76 1.26
N TYR A 161 -13.47 22.09 1.13
CA TYR A 161 -13.27 22.78 -0.14
C TYR A 161 -12.04 23.69 -0.05
N SER A 162 -11.16 23.61 -1.05
CA SER A 162 -10.00 24.49 -1.14
C SER A 162 -9.56 24.73 -2.57
N GLN A 163 -9.00 25.90 -2.84
CA GLN A 163 -8.48 26.23 -4.17
C GLN A 163 -7.04 25.74 -4.33
N LYS A 164 -6.80 24.90 -5.35
CA LYS A 164 -5.49 24.30 -5.63
C LYS A 164 -5.16 24.42 -7.13
N TRP A 165 -3.87 24.49 -7.44
CA TRP A 165 -3.39 24.36 -8.82
C TRP A 165 -3.49 22.91 -9.29
N LYS A 166 -4.09 22.68 -10.46
CA LYS A 166 -4.24 21.35 -11.07
C LYS A 166 -3.94 21.41 -12.56
N ASP A 167 -3.36 20.34 -13.10
CA ASP A 167 -3.07 20.20 -14.55
C ASP A 167 -4.31 19.84 -15.41
N LYS A 168 -5.41 19.44 -14.77
CA LYS A 168 -6.69 19.08 -15.40
C LYS A 168 -7.83 19.85 -14.73
N LEU A 169 -8.85 20.21 -15.49
CA LEU A 169 -10.09 20.77 -14.93
C LEU A 169 -10.74 19.78 -13.97
N VAL A 170 -11.25 20.28 -12.86
CA VAL A 170 -12.05 19.53 -11.88
C VAL A 170 -13.49 19.96 -12.09
N ASP A 171 -14.36 18.99 -12.42
CA ASP A 171 -15.78 19.25 -12.60
C ASP A 171 -16.43 19.61 -11.25
N SER A 172 -16.72 20.89 -11.05
CA SER A 172 -17.39 21.37 -9.84
C SER A 172 -18.88 21.03 -9.79
N SER A 173 -19.47 20.51 -10.87
CA SER A 173 -20.88 20.10 -10.87
C SER A 173 -21.12 18.78 -10.13
N SER A 174 -20.07 17.98 -9.91
CA SER A 174 -20.13 16.75 -9.10
C SER A 174 -19.80 16.98 -7.62
N PHE A 175 -19.56 18.22 -7.19
CA PHE A 175 -19.34 18.53 -5.77
C PHE A 175 -20.62 18.34 -4.96
N TYR A 176 -20.48 17.99 -3.68
CA TYR A 176 -21.56 17.92 -2.72
C TYR A 176 -22.24 19.30 -2.51
N ILE A 177 -21.46 20.39 -2.56
CA ILE A 177 -21.95 21.78 -2.60
C ILE A 177 -21.27 22.54 -3.75
N PRO A 178 -21.85 22.53 -4.97
CA PRO A 178 -21.30 23.28 -6.12
C PRO A 178 -21.40 24.81 -5.96
N PHE A 179 -22.43 25.29 -5.28
CA PHE A 179 -22.71 26.73 -5.15
C PHE A 179 -21.61 27.43 -4.33
N GLY A 180 -20.96 28.42 -4.93
CA GLY A 180 -19.78 29.10 -4.37
C GLY A 180 -18.43 28.43 -4.67
N HIS A 181 -18.44 27.21 -5.22
CA HIS A 181 -17.24 26.43 -5.58
C HIS A 181 -17.14 26.17 -7.08
N GLU A 182 -17.69 27.07 -7.90
CA GLU A 182 -17.75 26.92 -9.35
C GLU A 182 -16.36 27.02 -10.01
N ASN A 183 -16.06 26.06 -10.88
CA ASN A 183 -14.84 26.02 -11.68
C ASN A 183 -15.11 26.41 -13.15
N PRO A 184 -14.10 26.96 -13.87
CA PRO A 184 -14.20 27.17 -15.31
C PRO A 184 -14.39 25.83 -16.04
N LYS A 185 -15.17 25.87 -17.13
CA LYS A 185 -15.53 24.73 -17.98
C LYS A 185 -14.78 24.77 -19.31
#